data_AF-V2WK39-F1
#
_entry.id   AF-V2WK39-F1
#
_cell.length_a   1.000
_cell.length_b   1.000
_cell.length_c   1.000
_cell.angle_alpha   90.00
_cell.angle_beta   90.00
_cell.angle_gamma   90.00
#
_symmetry.space_group_name_H-M   'P 1'
#
loop_
_entity.id
_entity.type
_entity.pdbx_description
1 polymer ?
#
loop_
_entity_poly.entity_id
_entity_poly.type
_entity_poly.pdbx_seq_one_letter_code
_entity_poly.pdbx_strand_id
1 'polypeptide(L)'
;MPTLPPPPPLPLAANPDSQIVVAMTLLLLHLVDRVLLPSLSTYPVSPTWQFHATESSITHLPSSDSPDDNSNPYPEIASFLVALHEKHPRQNLNNFIDIFESKDFYNIDKLSKLTIGQLTSPEFGLLMENAYFLLGRITKEMKDVDKCQKNHN
;
A
#
# COMPACT_ATOMS: atom_id res chain seq x y z
N MET A 1 -68.27 26.58 -23.48
CA MET A 1 -66.99 26.52 -22.74
C MET A 1 -65.91 26.07 -23.70
N PRO A 2 -64.85 26.85 -23.95
CA PRO A 2 -63.79 26.41 -24.85
C PRO A 2 -62.82 25.47 -24.14
N THR A 3 -62.59 24.31 -24.75
CA THR A 3 -61.66 23.26 -24.30
C THR A 3 -60.22 23.72 -24.55
N LEU A 4 -59.38 23.71 -23.51
CA LEU A 4 -57.96 24.07 -23.61
C LEU A 4 -57.20 23.01 -24.42
N PRO A 5 -56.28 23.40 -25.32
CA PRO A 5 -55.43 22.45 -26.05
C PRO A 5 -54.41 21.78 -25.12
N PRO A 6 -53.98 20.54 -25.41
CA PRO A 6 -52.97 19.85 -24.62
C PRO A 6 -51.60 20.54 -24.72
N PRO A 7 -50.77 20.46 -23.67
CA PRO A 7 -49.44 21.05 -23.68
C PRO A 7 -48.51 20.31 -24.65
N PRO A 8 -47.51 21.00 -25.22
CA PRO A 8 -46.50 20.36 -26.07
C PRO A 8 -45.62 19.39 -25.27
N PRO A 9 -45.04 18.36 -25.92
CA PRO A 9 -44.12 17.44 -25.26
C PRO A 9 -42.85 18.19 -24.82
N LEU A 10 -42.44 17.96 -23.57
CA LEU A 10 -41.16 18.45 -23.05
C LEU A 10 -39.99 17.88 -23.88
N PRO A 11 -38.93 18.67 -24.14
CA PRO A 11 -37.71 18.14 -24.73
C PRO A 11 -37.13 17.09 -23.79
N LEU A 12 -36.97 15.88 -24.33
CA LEU A 12 -36.23 14.78 -23.71
C LEU A 12 -34.83 15.32 -23.38
N ALA A 13 -34.56 15.51 -22.09
CA ALA A 13 -33.24 15.89 -21.61
C ALA A 13 -32.24 14.85 -22.13
N ALA A 14 -31.43 15.27 -23.10
CA ALA A 14 -30.33 14.48 -23.63
C ALA A 14 -29.39 14.19 -22.46
N ASN A 15 -29.34 12.92 -22.09
CA ASN A 15 -28.53 12.38 -21.02
C ASN A 15 -27.05 12.42 -21.47
N PRO A 16 -26.15 13.21 -20.85
CA PRO A 16 -24.75 13.26 -21.26
C PRO A 16 -23.89 12.09 -20.71
N ASP A 17 -24.48 11.18 -19.93
CA ASP A 17 -23.77 10.11 -19.20
C ASP A 17 -23.47 8.83 -20.03
N SER A 18 -23.04 8.97 -21.28
CA SER A 18 -22.61 7.80 -22.08
C SER A 18 -21.25 7.93 -22.77
N GLN A 19 -20.50 9.01 -22.53
CA GLN A 19 -19.18 9.18 -23.16
C GLN A 19 -17.98 9.14 -22.20
N ILE A 20 -18.17 8.95 -20.90
CA ILE A 20 -17.05 8.93 -19.94
C ILE A 20 -16.44 7.53 -19.76
N VAL A 21 -17.16 6.45 -20.10
CA VAL A 21 -16.70 5.08 -19.80
C VAL A 21 -15.61 4.59 -20.77
N VAL A 22 -15.50 5.14 -21.97
CA VAL A 22 -14.61 4.58 -23.01
C VAL A 22 -13.14 5.05 -22.89
N ALA A 23 -12.87 6.17 -22.20
CA ALA A 23 -11.52 6.75 -22.19
C ALA A 23 -10.57 6.19 -21.11
N MET A 24 -11.08 5.54 -20.04
CA MET A 24 -10.23 5.00 -18.97
C MET A 24 -9.80 3.53 -19.18
N THR A 25 -10.20 2.87 -20.26
CA THR A 25 -9.80 1.49 -20.54
C THR A 25 -8.51 1.39 -21.35
N LEU A 26 -8.07 2.46 -22.02
CA LEU A 26 -6.88 2.43 -22.89
C LEU A 26 -5.55 2.68 -22.16
N LEU A 27 -5.56 3.11 -20.90
CA LEU A 27 -4.32 3.44 -20.17
C LEU A 27 -3.70 2.23 -19.43
N LEU A 28 -4.37 1.07 -19.43
CA LEU A 28 -3.92 -0.16 -18.74
C LEU A 28 -3.18 -1.17 -19.63
N LEU A 29 -2.94 -0.88 -20.92
CA LEU A 29 -2.36 -1.85 -21.87
C LEU A 29 -0.95 -1.51 -22.39
N HIS A 30 -0.26 -0.51 -21.81
CA HIS A 30 1.04 -0.03 -22.31
C HIS A 30 2.22 -0.20 -21.34
N LEU A 31 2.13 -1.11 -20.36
CA LEU A 31 3.21 -1.36 -19.40
C LEU A 31 3.74 -2.80 -19.42
N VAL A 32 3.68 -3.48 -20.57
CA VAL A 32 4.24 -4.84 -20.73
C VAL A 32 4.99 -4.96 -22.04
N ASP A 33 5.85 -4.00 -22.36
CA ASP A 33 6.84 -4.21 -23.41
C ASP A 33 8.03 -3.29 -23.19
N ARG A 34 9.24 -3.85 -23.33
CA ARG A 34 10.58 -3.22 -23.22
C ARG A 34 11.12 -3.18 -21.79
N VAL A 35 12.27 -3.76 -21.42
CA VAL A 35 13.50 -4.02 -22.17
C VAL A 35 14.21 -5.26 -21.63
N LEU A 36 14.48 -6.18 -22.56
CA LEU A 36 15.62 -7.11 -22.66
C LEU A 36 16.70 -7.08 -21.57
N LEU A 37 17.01 -8.28 -21.07
CA LEU A 37 18.33 -8.67 -20.57
C LEU A 37 19.45 -8.20 -21.52
N PRO A 38 20.55 -7.63 -21.00
CA PRO A 38 21.80 -7.60 -21.73
C PRO A 38 22.54 -8.93 -21.58
N SER A 39 22.81 -9.49 -22.75
CA SER A 39 23.63 -10.65 -23.08
C SER A 39 24.84 -10.94 -22.20
N LEU A 40 24.97 -12.24 -21.94
CA LEU A 40 26.19 -13.04 -21.86
C LEU A 40 27.38 -12.41 -22.61
N SER A 41 28.40 -11.95 -21.89
CA SER A 41 29.70 -11.60 -22.45
C SER A 41 30.74 -12.63 -22.01
N THR A 42 31.15 -13.43 -22.99
CA THR A 42 32.16 -14.47 -22.97
C THR A 42 33.54 -13.85 -22.75
N TYR A 43 34.21 -14.20 -21.64
CA TYR A 43 35.66 -14.05 -21.51
C TYR A 43 36.30 -15.44 -21.48
N PRO A 44 37.22 -15.78 -22.39
CA PRO A 44 38.06 -16.95 -22.23
C PRO A 44 39.19 -16.59 -21.27
N VAL A 45 39.10 -17.01 -20.01
CA VAL A 45 40.26 -17.07 -19.12
C VAL A 45 40.65 -18.53 -18.98
N SER A 46 41.87 -18.83 -19.42
CA SER A 46 42.50 -20.14 -19.42
C SER A 46 42.56 -20.78 -18.02
N PRO A 47 42.56 -22.13 -17.93
CA PRO A 47 42.57 -22.82 -16.66
C PRO A 47 43.99 -22.86 -16.08
N THR A 48 44.20 -22.26 -14.91
CA THR A 48 45.36 -22.59 -14.07
C THR A 48 44.85 -23.21 -12.78
N TRP A 49 44.96 -24.53 -12.71
CA TRP A 49 44.83 -25.28 -11.48
C TRP A 49 46.01 -24.94 -10.57
N GLN A 50 45.78 -24.32 -9.42
CA GLN A 50 46.64 -24.51 -8.26
C GLN A 50 45.80 -24.63 -6.99
N PHE A 51 45.72 -25.87 -6.52
CA PHE A 51 45.39 -26.21 -5.16
C PHE A 51 46.49 -25.66 -4.25
N HIS A 52 46.12 -24.83 -3.27
CA HIS A 52 46.86 -24.74 -2.02
C HIS A 52 45.87 -24.76 -0.87
N ALA A 53 45.86 -25.91 -0.18
CA ALA A 53 45.30 -26.08 1.15
C ALA A 53 46.18 -25.37 2.18
N THR A 54 45.61 -25.17 3.39
CA THR A 54 46.24 -24.68 4.63
C THR A 54 46.39 -23.14 4.61
N GLU A 55 45.95 -22.36 5.59
CA GLU A 55 45.98 -22.54 7.04
C GLU A 55 45.09 -21.49 7.71
N SER A 56 44.69 -21.78 8.94
CA SER A 56 43.98 -20.92 9.88
C SER A 56 44.50 -19.48 9.98
N SER A 57 43.58 -18.52 9.99
CA SER A 57 43.62 -17.43 10.97
C SER A 57 42.20 -16.97 11.26
N ILE A 58 41.80 -17.29 12.49
CA ILE A 58 40.58 -16.81 13.14
C ILE A 58 40.74 -15.30 13.27
N THR A 59 40.17 -14.55 12.32
CA THR A 59 39.89 -13.15 12.54
C THR A 59 38.72 -13.11 13.51
N HIS A 60 39.03 -12.96 14.80
CA HIS A 60 38.07 -12.51 15.81
C HIS A 60 37.55 -11.13 15.38
N LEU A 61 36.49 -11.13 14.58
CA LEU A 61 35.60 -9.99 14.49
C LEU A 61 35.09 -9.74 15.92
N PRO A 62 35.23 -8.54 16.48
CA PRO A 62 34.44 -8.21 17.66
C PRO A 62 32.99 -8.40 17.24
N SER A 63 32.29 -9.28 17.97
CA SER A 63 30.85 -9.47 17.85
C SER A 63 30.25 -8.09 18.07
N SER A 64 29.95 -7.38 16.98
CA SER A 64 29.23 -6.12 17.05
C SER A 64 27.89 -6.51 17.63
N ASP A 65 27.66 -6.12 18.88
CA ASP A 65 26.33 -6.03 19.45
C ASP A 65 25.46 -5.44 18.35
N SER A 66 24.51 -6.23 17.86
CA SER A 66 23.54 -5.69 16.91
C SER A 66 22.87 -4.57 17.68
N PRO A 67 22.85 -3.32 17.17
CA PRO A 67 22.11 -2.28 17.86
C PRO A 67 20.71 -2.83 18.03
N ASP A 68 20.28 -2.94 19.30
CA ASP A 68 18.96 -3.39 19.71
C ASP A 68 17.98 -2.88 18.66
N ASP A 69 17.48 -3.82 17.84
CA ASP A 69 16.65 -3.53 16.69
C ASP A 69 15.29 -3.14 17.25
N ASN A 70 15.24 -1.96 17.87
CA ASN A 70 14.04 -1.26 18.32
C ASN A 70 13.22 -0.80 17.11
N SER A 71 13.35 -1.48 15.97
CA SER A 71 12.44 -1.41 14.86
C SER A 71 11.04 -1.69 15.38
N ASN A 72 10.16 -0.74 15.11
CA ASN A 72 8.76 -0.86 15.44
C ASN A 72 8.21 -2.18 14.89
N PRO A 73 7.69 -3.08 15.73
CA PRO A 73 7.26 -4.39 15.26
C PRO A 73 5.98 -4.35 14.45
N TYR A 74 5.28 -3.21 14.48
CA TYR A 74 4.04 -3.01 13.77
C TYR A 74 4.30 -2.55 12.33
N PRO A 75 3.50 -3.06 11.36
CA PRO A 75 3.70 -2.77 9.96
C PRO A 75 3.57 -1.28 9.64
N GLU A 76 4.24 -0.88 8.55
CA GLU A 76 4.12 0.45 7.97
C GLU A 76 2.70 0.69 7.46
N ILE A 77 2.25 1.94 7.57
CA ILE A 77 0.89 2.29 7.16
C ILE A 77 0.68 2.12 5.67
N ALA A 78 1.66 2.47 4.84
CA ALA A 78 1.53 2.39 3.39
C ALA A 78 1.27 0.95 2.96
N SER A 79 2.13 0.03 3.38
CA SER A 79 1.96 -1.41 3.10
C SER A 79 0.66 -1.96 3.67
N PHE A 80 0.29 -1.56 4.89
CA PHE A 80 -0.95 -2.01 5.51
C PHE A 80 -2.20 -1.54 4.75
N LEU A 81 -2.27 -0.27 4.35
CA LEU A 81 -3.41 0.29 3.63
C LEU A 81 -3.52 -0.25 2.20
N VAL A 82 -2.40 -0.49 1.52
CA VAL A 82 -2.37 -1.17 0.21
C VAL A 82 -2.96 -2.58 0.35
N ALA A 83 -2.45 -3.39 1.28
CA ALA A 83 -2.95 -4.75 1.51
C ALA A 83 -4.43 -4.76 1.95
N LEU A 84 -4.87 -3.72 2.67
CA LEU A 84 -6.25 -3.58 3.09
C LEU A 84 -7.16 -3.18 1.92
N HIS A 85 -6.67 -2.34 1.01
CA HIS A 85 -7.38 -1.96 -0.21
C HIS A 85 -7.55 -3.15 -1.17
N GLU A 86 -6.52 -3.99 -1.33
CA GLU A 86 -6.63 -5.22 -2.13
C GLU A 86 -7.76 -6.14 -1.63
N LYS A 87 -7.93 -6.24 -0.31
CA LYS A 87 -8.98 -7.06 0.33
C LYS A 87 -10.34 -6.36 0.34
N HIS A 88 -10.35 -5.03 0.45
CA HIS A 88 -11.56 -4.21 0.64
C HIS A 88 -11.52 -2.95 -0.23
N PRO A 89 -11.57 -3.08 -1.57
CA PRO A 89 -11.32 -1.97 -2.49
C PRO A 89 -12.35 -0.85 -2.34
N ARG A 90 -13.58 -1.18 -1.94
CA ARG A 90 -14.69 -0.23 -1.72
C ARG A 90 -14.41 0.81 -0.64
N GLN A 91 -13.51 0.51 0.30
CA GLN A 91 -13.14 1.45 1.38
C GLN A 91 -12.19 2.54 0.89
N ASN A 92 -11.51 2.34 -0.25
CA ASN A 92 -10.63 3.29 -0.90
C ASN A 92 -9.59 3.96 0.04
N LEU A 93 -9.08 3.21 1.02
CA LEU A 93 -8.18 3.72 2.05
C LEU A 93 -6.78 4.05 1.54
N ASN A 94 -6.40 3.53 0.37
CA ASN A 94 -5.12 3.79 -0.27
C ASN A 94 -4.89 5.29 -0.52
N ASN A 95 -5.95 6.04 -0.83
CA ASN A 95 -5.89 7.48 -1.08
C ASN A 95 -5.54 8.31 0.16
N PHE A 96 -5.52 7.70 1.35
CA PHE A 96 -5.18 8.38 2.60
C PHE A 96 -3.73 8.15 3.03
N ILE A 97 -2.94 7.35 2.30
CA ILE A 97 -1.52 7.08 2.63
C ILE A 97 -0.74 8.39 2.70
N ASP A 98 -0.79 9.20 1.65
CA ASP A 98 -0.09 10.49 1.58
C ASP A 98 -0.48 11.43 2.73
N ILE A 99 -1.76 11.38 3.15
CA ILE A 99 -2.27 12.20 4.24
C ILE A 99 -1.65 11.78 5.57
N PHE A 100 -1.56 10.48 5.84
CA PHE A 100 -0.93 9.98 7.07
C PHE A 100 0.58 10.22 7.08
N GLU A 101 1.26 10.01 5.96
CA GLU A 101 2.71 10.25 5.85
C GLU A 101 3.07 11.72 6.00
N SER A 102 2.26 12.63 5.44
CA SER A 102 2.44 14.08 5.62
C SER A 102 2.31 14.56 7.06
N LYS A 103 1.84 13.68 7.96
CA LYS A 103 1.61 13.93 9.39
C LYS A 103 2.51 13.07 10.28
N ASP A 104 3.56 12.47 9.71
CA ASP A 104 4.54 11.64 10.40
C ASP A 104 3.96 10.34 11.02
N PHE A 105 2.83 9.87 10.49
CA PHE A 105 2.22 8.59 10.85
C PHE A 105 2.71 7.47 9.93
N TYR A 106 3.88 6.90 10.22
CA TYR A 106 4.48 5.86 9.38
C TYR A 106 4.09 4.43 9.73
N ASN A 107 3.62 4.15 10.95
CA ASN A 107 3.26 2.81 11.42
C ASN A 107 1.87 2.79 12.04
N ILE A 108 1.24 1.61 12.03
CA ILE A 108 -0.15 1.46 12.51
C ILE A 108 -0.33 1.70 14.01
N ASP A 109 0.73 1.61 14.82
CA ASP A 109 0.68 1.87 16.28
C ASP A 109 0.43 3.35 16.60
N LYS A 110 0.87 4.25 15.72
CA LYS A 110 0.60 5.67 15.88
C LYS A 110 -0.86 5.97 15.57
N LEU A 111 -1.43 5.30 14.56
CA LEU A 111 -2.84 5.47 14.21
C LEU A 111 -3.79 4.82 15.21
N SER A 112 -3.38 3.73 15.86
CA SER A 112 -4.22 3.08 16.89
C SER A 112 -4.50 3.98 18.09
N LYS A 113 -3.67 5.01 18.30
CA LYS A 113 -3.85 6.03 19.34
C LYS A 113 -4.87 7.11 18.96
N LEU A 114 -5.27 7.17 17.69
CA LEU A 114 -6.25 8.13 17.20
C LEU A 114 -7.68 7.67 17.51
N THR A 115 -8.52 8.64 17.83
CA THR A 115 -9.97 8.42 17.97
C THR A 115 -10.65 8.55 16.61
N ILE A 116 -11.86 7.98 16.51
CA ILE A 116 -12.72 8.14 15.34
C ILE A 116 -12.93 9.63 15.02
N GLY A 117 -13.19 10.47 16.03
CA GLY A 117 -13.39 11.90 15.85
C GLY A 117 -12.18 12.61 15.24
N GLN A 118 -10.96 12.20 15.59
CA GLN A 118 -9.74 12.72 14.99
C GLN A 118 -9.61 12.28 13.54
N LEU A 119 -9.83 11.00 13.22
CA LEU A 119 -9.79 10.48 11.85
C LEU A 119 -10.84 11.11 10.94
N THR A 120 -12.01 11.44 11.48
CA THR A 120 -13.08 12.12 10.73
C THR A 120 -12.94 13.64 10.72
N SER A 121 -11.99 14.19 11.46
CA SER A 121 -11.78 15.63 11.49
C SER A 121 -11.31 16.13 10.12
N PRO A 122 -11.44 17.43 9.81
CA PRO A 122 -10.97 18.01 8.55
C PRO A 122 -9.47 17.77 8.28
N GLU A 123 -8.72 17.41 9.32
CA GLU A 123 -7.30 17.13 9.23
C GLU A 123 -6.98 15.84 8.45
N PHE A 124 -7.83 14.82 8.56
CA PHE A 124 -7.66 13.54 7.87
C PHE A 124 -8.77 13.27 6.85
N GLY A 125 -9.98 13.77 7.12
CA GLY A 125 -11.11 13.73 6.19
C GLY A 125 -11.67 12.33 5.93
N LEU A 126 -11.44 11.35 6.82
CA LEU A 126 -12.05 10.03 6.65
C LEU A 126 -13.56 10.10 6.90
N LEU A 127 -14.31 9.30 6.15
CA LEU A 127 -15.69 9.01 6.50
C LEU A 127 -15.75 8.21 7.80
N MET A 128 -16.83 8.41 8.56
CA MET A 128 -17.06 7.74 9.83
C MET A 128 -16.93 6.22 9.73
N GLU A 129 -17.55 5.62 8.71
CA GLU A 129 -17.51 4.17 8.46
C GLU A 129 -16.08 3.68 8.18
N ASN A 130 -15.34 4.43 7.37
CA ASN A 130 -13.95 4.13 7.03
C ASN A 130 -13.05 4.21 8.27
N ALA A 131 -13.28 5.20 9.15
CA ALA A 131 -12.53 5.35 10.39
C ALA A 131 -12.78 4.17 11.35
N TYR A 132 -14.05 3.76 11.54
CA TYR A 132 -14.39 2.59 12.35
C TYR A 132 -13.76 1.32 11.78
N PHE A 133 -13.88 1.13 10.47
CA PHE A 133 -13.31 0.00 9.78
C PHE A 133 -11.78 -0.05 9.94
N LEU A 134 -11.10 1.06 9.70
CA LEU A 134 -9.64 1.18 9.79
C LEU A 134 -9.14 0.85 11.19
N LEU A 135 -9.69 1.48 12.24
CA LEU A 135 -9.26 1.21 13.62
C LEU A 135 -9.52 -0.24 14.03
N GLY A 136 -10.64 -0.83 13.60
CA GLY A 136 -10.93 -2.24 13.85
C GLY A 136 -9.90 -3.18 13.21
N ARG A 137 -9.45 -2.85 11.98
CA ARG A 137 -8.42 -3.62 11.28
C ARG A 137 -7.03 -3.45 11.91
N ILE A 138 -6.66 -2.23 12.27
CA ILE A 138 -5.40 -1.94 12.97
C ILE A 138 -5.33 -2.70 14.29
N THR A 139 -6.38 -2.63 15.11
CA THR A 139 -6.44 -3.33 16.40
C THR A 139 -6.24 -4.83 16.24
N LYS A 140 -6.84 -5.42 15.20
CA LYS A 140 -6.66 -6.85 14.89
C LYS A 140 -5.22 -7.16 14.50
N GLU A 141 -4.64 -6.37 13.59
CA GLU A 141 -3.28 -6.58 13.11
C GLU A 141 -2.25 -6.48 14.24
N MET A 142 -2.37 -5.46 15.10
CA MET A 142 -1.49 -5.31 16.26
C MET A 142 -1.57 -6.52 17.19
N LYS A 143 -2.78 -7.02 17.46
CA LYS A 143 -2.97 -8.22 18.28
C LYS A 143 -2.33 -9.48 17.66
N ASP A 144 -2.40 -9.61 16.34
CA ASP A 144 -1.79 -10.74 15.63
C ASP A 144 -0.25 -10.66 15.70
N VAL A 145 0.33 -9.46 15.54
CA VAL A 145 1.77 -9.20 15.74
C VAL A 145 2.20 -9.52 17.18
N ASP A 146 1.49 -8.99 18.19
CA ASP A 146 1.80 -9.22 19.61
C ASP A 146 1.79 -10.71 19.96
N LYS A 147 0.84 -11.47 19.38
CA LYS A 147 0.76 -12.92 19.56
C LYS A 147 1.95 -13.64 18.92
N CYS A 148 2.35 -13.24 17.72
CA CYS A 148 3.50 -13.83 17.04
C CYS A 148 4.79 -13.60 17.83
N GLN A 149 4.98 -12.39 18.39
CA GLN A 149 6.13 -12.10 19.25
C GLN A 149 6.14 -12.95 20.52
N LYS A 150 4.99 -13.07 21.20
CA LYS A 150 4.90 -13.88 22.43
C LYS A 150 5.24 -15.35 22.21
N ASN A 151 4.97 -15.91 21.03
CA ASN A 151 5.24 -17.32 20.75
C ASN A 151 6.69 -17.59 20.30
N HIS A 152 7.47 -16.53 20.07
CA HIS A 152 8.86 -16.63 19.60
C HIS A 152 9.88 -16.40 20.73
N ASN A 153 9.43 -15.89 21.88
CA ASN A 153 10.17 -15.82 23.15
C ASN A 153 9.81 -16.99 24.07
#